data_AF-A0A2N8PJA0-F1
#
_entry.id   AF-A0A2N8PJA0-F1
#
_cell.length_a   1.000
_cell.length_b   1.000
_cell.length_c   1.000
_cell.angle_alpha   90.00
_cell.angle_beta   90.00
_cell.angle_gamma   90.00
#
_symmetry.space_group_name_H-M   'P 1'
#
loop_
_entity.id
_entity.type
_entity.pdbx_description
1 polymer ?
#
loop_
_entity_poly.entity_id
_entity_poly.type
_entity_poly.pdbx_seq_one_letter_code
_entity_poly.pdbx_strand_id
1 'polypeptide(L)' 'MGARGGLVRAINAGATAGRSGDPVTACPFPSGDLRRSVWVRGCAKTMRLPDEQHEQEQAAA' A
#
# COMPACT_ATOMS: atom_id res chain seq x y z
N MET A 1 -7.17 -19.63 -12.58
CA MET A 1 -7.16 -18.22 -12.14
C MET A 1 -6.12 -17.45 -12.94
N GLY A 2 -6.53 -16.58 -13.87
CA GLY A 2 -5.63 -15.91 -14.81
C GLY A 2 -4.81 -14.75 -14.22
N ALA A 3 -3.85 -14.26 -15.01
CA ALA A 3 -2.90 -13.20 -14.64
C ALA A 3 -3.55 -11.96 -14.01
N ARG A 4 -4.73 -11.55 -14.52
CA ARG A 4 -5.51 -10.41 -13.99
C ARG A 4 -5.95 -10.61 -12.54
N GLY A 5 -6.36 -11.82 -12.16
CA GLY A 5 -6.77 -12.13 -10.79
C GLY A 5 -5.59 -12.10 -9.79
N GLY A 6 -4.39 -12.46 -10.26
CA GLY A 6 -3.15 -12.32 -9.49
C GLY A 6 -2.82 -10.86 -9.20
N LEU A 7 -2.98 -9.98 -10.19
CA LEU A 7 -2.72 -8.55 -10.04
C LEU A 7 -3.73 -7.87 -9.09
N VAL A 8 -5.02 -8.17 -9.23
CA VAL A 8 -6.06 -7.60 -8.34
C VAL A 8 -5.80 -7.99 -6.88
N ARG A 9 -5.44 -9.27 -6.62
CA ARG A 9 -5.08 -9.70 -5.27
C ARG A 9 -3.83 -9.00 -4.74
N ALA A 10 -2.81 -8.81 -5.58
CA ALA A 10 -1.61 -8.08 -5.20
C ALA A 10 -1.92 -6.61 -4.84
N ILE A 11 -2.79 -5.92 -5.61
CA ILE A 11 -3.24 -4.54 -5.30
C ILE A 11 -3.94 -4.50 -3.94
N ASN A 12 -4.90 -5.42 -3.71
CA ASN A 12 -5.68 -5.42 -2.48
C ASN A 12 -4.81 -5.75 -1.26
N ALA A 13 -3.87 -6.69 -1.39
CA ALA A 13 -2.92 -7.02 -0.34
C ALA A 13 -2.02 -5.83 -0.01
N GLY A 14 -1.53 -5.10 -1.03
CA GLY A 14 -0.77 -3.87 -0.83
C GLY A 14 -1.58 -2.81 -0.11
N ALA A 15 -2.82 -2.58 -0.54
CA ALA A 15 -3.71 -1.62 0.10
C ALA A 15 -3.98 -1.93 1.58
N THR A 16 -4.05 -3.21 1.95
CA THR A 16 -4.14 -3.61 3.36
C THR A 16 -2.86 -3.30 4.11
N ALA A 17 -1.69 -3.63 3.54
CA ALA A 17 -0.38 -3.33 4.13
C ALA A 17 -0.22 -1.82 4.42
N GLY A 18 -0.56 -0.96 3.46
CA GLY A 18 -0.50 0.49 3.63
C GLY A 18 -1.43 1.02 4.73
N ARG A 19 -2.63 0.44 4.89
CA ARG A 19 -3.55 0.80 5.98
C ARG A 19 -3.03 0.35 7.35
N SER A 20 -2.34 -0.78 7.40
CA SER A 20 -1.71 -1.29 8.62
C SER A 20 -0.43 -0.53 8.99
N GLY A 21 0.09 0.32 8.11
CA GLY A 21 1.36 1.02 8.30
C GLY A 21 2.58 0.17 7.96
N ASP A 22 2.40 -0.95 7.25
CA ASP A 22 3.50 -1.81 6.85
C ASP A 22 4.40 -1.12 5.81
N PRO A 23 5.73 -1.26 5.90
CA PRO A 23 6.65 -0.67 4.94
C PRO A 23 6.57 -1.39 3.58
N VAL A 24 6.90 -0.68 2.51
CA VAL A 24 6.95 -1.25 1.15
C VAL A 24 7.94 -2.41 0.98
N THR A 25 8.89 -2.56 1.91
CA THR A 25 9.83 -3.69 1.98
C THR A 25 9.17 -5.00 2.41
N ALA A 26 7.97 -4.96 2.99
CA ALA A 26 7.17 -6.14 3.32
C ALA A 26 6.53 -6.83 2.09
N CYS A 27 6.74 -6.27 0.88
CA CYS A 27 6.23 -6.84 -0.35
C CYS A 27 6.76 -8.27 -0.58
N PRO A 28 5.90 -9.30 -0.69
CA PRO A 28 6.33 -10.70 -0.84
C PRO A 28 6.75 -11.06 -2.27
N PHE A 29 6.61 -10.14 -3.24
CA PHE A 29 6.87 -10.42 -4.64
C PHE A 29 8.33 -10.11 -5.02
N PRO A 30 9.00 -10.98 -5.79
CA PRO A 30 10.38 -10.76 -6.22
C PRO A 30 10.48 -9.57 -7.17
N SER A 31 11.69 -9.02 -7.28
CA SER A 31 12.00 -7.97 -8.27
C SER A 31 11.73 -8.47 -9.69
N GLY A 32 11.10 -7.63 -10.52
CA GLY A 32 10.72 -7.97 -11.90
C GLY A 32 9.31 -8.58 -12.05
N ASP A 33 8.62 -8.95 -10.95
CA ASP A 33 7.23 -9.36 -11.01
C ASP A 33 6.30 -8.14 -11.05
N LEU A 34 5.39 -8.09 -12.03
CA LEU A 34 4.36 -7.06 -12.15
C LEU A 34 3.46 -6.98 -10.90
N ARG A 35 3.29 -8.09 -10.18
CA ARG A 35 2.59 -8.13 -8.87
C ARG A 35 3.25 -7.23 -7.84
N ARG A 36 4.59 -7.12 -7.86
CA ARG A 36 5.34 -6.22 -6.98
C ARG A 36 4.93 -4.77 -7.22
N SER A 37 4.89 -4.35 -8.48
CA SER A 37 4.53 -2.97 -8.85
C SER A 37 3.11 -2.61 -8.41
N VAL A 38 2.16 -3.51 -8.62
CA VAL A 38 0.76 -3.23 -8.28
C VAL A 38 0.48 -3.36 -6.77
N TRP A 39 1.23 -4.21 -6.06
CA TRP A 39 1.21 -4.26 -4.60
C TRP A 39 1.76 -2.96 -3.99
N VAL A 40 2.92 -2.49 -4.46
CA VAL A 40 3.54 -1.24 -3.97
C VAL A 40 2.61 -0.05 -4.23
N ARG A 41 1.96 0.00 -5.40
CA ARG A 41 0.94 1.02 -5.69
C ARG A 41 -0.24 0.96 -4.72
N GLY A 42 -0.72 -0.24 -4.39
CA GLY A 42 -1.79 -0.42 -3.40
C GLY A 42 -1.38 0.09 -2.02
N CYS A 43 -0.17 -0.28 -1.58
CA CYS A 43 0.41 0.11 -0.29
C CYS A 43 0.59 1.62 -0.19
N ALA A 44 1.28 2.24 -1.14
CA ALA A 44 1.52 3.67 -1.14
C ALA A 44 0.22 4.50 -1.21
N LYS A 45 -0.82 4.00 -1.89
CA LYS A 45 -2.11 4.70 -1.98
C LYS A 45 -2.83 4.79 -0.63
N THR A 46 -2.66 3.82 0.25
CA THR A 46 -3.37 3.76 1.53
C THR A 46 -2.51 4.06 2.74
N MET A 47 -1.19 4.17 2.53
CA MET A 47 -0.25 4.63 3.53
C MET A 47 -0.60 6.07 3.89
N ARG A 48 -1.00 6.31 5.15
CA ARG A 48 -1.09 7.68 5.67
C ARG A 48 0.34 8.21 5.78
N LEU A 49 0.63 9.30 5.06
CA LEU A 49 1.92 9.97 5.20
C LEU A 49 1.94 10.66 6.58
N PRO A 50 3.05 10.57 7.33
CA PRO A 50 3.15 11.15 8.68
C PRO A 50 2.87 12.66 8.75
N ASP A 51 2.99 13.37 7.63
CA ASP A 51 2.82 14.83 7.60
C ASP A 51 1.36 15.29 7.60
N GLU A 52 0.39 14.42 7.31
CA GLU A 52 -1.05 14.76 7.39
C GLU A 52 -1.61 14.69 8.83
N GLN A 53 -0.81 14.31 9.82
CA GLN A 53 -1.25 14.22 11.23
C GLN A 53 -1.11 15.54 12.01
N HIS A 54 -0.39 16.54 11.49
CA HIS A 54 -0.22 17.83 12.20
C HIS A 54 -1.35 18.85 11.97
N GLU A 55 -2.14 18.74 10.89
CA GLU A 55 -3.25 19.68 10.63
C GLU A 55 -4.56 19.33 11.34
N GLN A 56 -4.78 18.08 11.77
CA GLN A 56 -6.03 17.71 12.45
C GLN A 56 -6.05 18.03 13.96
N GLU A 57 -4.90 18.11 14.64
CA GLU A 57 -4.85 18.41 16.08
C GLU A 57 -4.99 19.92 16.37
N GLN A 58 -4.56 20.80 15.45
CA GLN A 58 -4.55 22.26 15.68
C GLN A 58 -5.89 22.97 15.40
N ALA A 59 -6.87 22.29 14.79
CA ALA A 59 -8.20 22.86 14.55
C ALA A 59 -9.16 22.71 15.76
N ALA A 60 -8.70 22.13 16.87
CA ALA A 60 -9.49 21.89 18.08
C ALA A 60 -8.99 22.65 19.33
N ALA A 61 -8.12 23.67 19.16
CA ALA A 61 -7.59 24.51 20.22
C ALA A 61 -8.26 25.90 20.25
#